data_AF-A0A0G0N7K2-F1
#
_entry.id   AF-A0A0G0N7K2-F1
#
_cell.length_a   1.000
_cell.length_b   1.000
_cell.length_c   1.000
_cell.angle_alpha   90.00
_cell.angle_beta   90.00
_cell.angle_gamma   90.00
#
_symmetry.space_group_name_H-M   'P 1'
#
loop_
_entity.id
_entity.type
_entity.pdbx_description
1 polymer ?
#
loop_
_entity_poly.entity_id
_entity_poly.type
_entity_poly.pdbx_seq_one_letter_code
_entity_poly.pdbx_strand_id
1 'polypeptide(L)'
;MGFYYDQGRDALVIWNLWHSGKFFLIGPVTGLSGIFLGPFYYFLIAPLYLIGGGNPLLPMVFLAILSALSLLLIFELGRQIHSRSAGLIAAVVAGFSYYIIYYSRWLSNPNPMLLLSMIFFYSLWKIISGGRRRWWPVSAFVVGVSLHFESASAFFYLFIYFLFILWFLIRYLKGLKGGLIGSKFWRFVKLNSRLIIVSCICLLVTFIPQIIFNFRHDNLLMDNFLKLFTEKSTWQRERYHYFRFS
;
A
#
# COMPACT_ATOMS: atom_id res chain seq x y z
N MET A 1 -26.04 2.47 -3.09
CA MET A 1 -24.90 3.16 -2.44
C MET A 1 -25.01 4.64 -2.79
N GLY A 2 -24.79 5.52 -1.83
CA GLY A 2 -24.81 6.97 -2.07
C GLY A 2 -23.54 7.44 -2.76
N PHE A 3 -23.60 8.63 -3.37
CA PHE A 3 -22.43 9.36 -3.84
C PHE A 3 -21.95 10.27 -2.72
N TYR A 4 -20.68 10.14 -2.33
CA TYR A 4 -20.12 10.84 -1.18
C TYR A 4 -19.10 11.90 -1.61
N TYR A 5 -18.81 12.83 -0.70
CA TYR A 5 -17.87 13.93 -0.92
C TYR A 5 -16.53 13.48 -1.53
N ASP A 6 -15.96 12.37 -1.04
CA ASP A 6 -14.69 11.85 -1.54
C ASP A 6 -14.75 11.44 -3.02
N GLN A 7 -15.86 10.83 -3.47
CA GLN A 7 -16.01 10.41 -4.86
C GLN A 7 -16.09 11.60 -5.82
N GLY A 8 -16.78 12.68 -5.41
CA GLY A 8 -16.83 13.93 -6.16
C GLY A 8 -15.49 14.65 -6.21
N ARG A 9 -14.78 14.73 -5.07
CA ARG A 9 -13.42 15.28 -4.99
C ARG A 9 -12.49 14.52 -5.92
N ASP A 10 -12.47 13.20 -5.83
CA ASP A 10 -11.55 12.36 -6.60
C ASP A 10 -11.85 12.45 -8.09
N ALA A 11 -13.13 12.41 -8.49
CA ALA A 11 -13.53 12.63 -9.88
C ALA A 11 -13.08 14.00 -10.42
N LEU A 12 -13.18 15.06 -9.60
CA LEU A 12 -12.73 16.40 -9.99
C LEU A 12 -11.20 16.49 -10.17
N VAL A 13 -10.42 15.85 -9.29
CA VAL A 13 -8.96 15.77 -9.43
C VAL A 13 -8.59 15.09 -10.75
N ILE A 14 -9.24 13.96 -11.06
CA ILE A 14 -9.01 13.24 -12.32
C ILE A 14 -9.49 14.05 -13.53
N TRP A 15 -10.61 14.76 -13.41
CA TRP A 15 -11.09 15.64 -14.47
C TRP A 15 -10.08 16.73 -14.81
N ASN A 16 -9.52 17.40 -13.80
CA ASN A 16 -8.51 18.45 -13.96
C ASN A 16 -7.20 17.92 -14.55
N LEU A 17 -6.81 16.68 -14.25
CA LEU A 17 -5.69 16.02 -14.91
C LEU A 17 -5.92 15.94 -16.42
N TRP A 18 -7.07 15.40 -16.84
CA TRP A 18 -7.33 15.13 -18.25
C TRP A 18 -7.67 16.37 -19.08
N HIS A 19 -8.38 17.35 -18.51
CA HIS A 19 -8.89 18.50 -19.27
C HIS A 19 -8.06 19.76 -19.07
N SER A 20 -7.34 19.88 -17.95
CA SER A 20 -6.55 21.07 -17.61
C SER A 20 -5.06 20.79 -17.50
N GLY A 21 -4.63 19.53 -17.69
CA GLY A 21 -3.23 19.13 -17.55
C GLY A 21 -2.69 19.27 -16.12
N LYS A 22 -3.57 19.37 -15.11
CA LYS A 22 -3.17 19.60 -13.73
C LYS A 22 -2.63 18.32 -13.10
N PHE A 23 -1.31 18.16 -13.17
CA PHE A 23 -0.64 16.98 -12.64
C PHE A 23 -0.56 17.01 -11.11
N PHE A 24 -0.79 15.86 -10.47
CA PHE A 24 -0.70 15.70 -9.03
C PHE A 24 0.45 14.76 -8.64
N LEU A 25 1.06 15.03 -7.49
CA LEU A 25 2.13 14.21 -6.90
C LEU A 25 1.74 13.61 -5.54
N ILE A 26 0.54 13.94 -5.07
CA ILE A 26 -0.08 13.46 -3.84
C ILE A 26 -1.47 12.92 -4.14
N GLY A 27 -1.96 12.06 -3.26
CA GLY A 27 -3.27 11.42 -3.34
C GLY A 27 -4.28 12.06 -2.38
N PRO A 28 -5.36 11.31 -2.06
CA PRO A 28 -6.38 11.73 -1.11
C PRO A 28 -5.81 12.15 0.26
N VAL A 29 -6.54 13.04 0.94
CA VAL A 29 -6.24 13.42 2.32
C VAL A 29 -6.46 12.25 3.27
N THR A 30 -5.66 12.19 4.32
CA THR A 30 -5.90 11.28 5.44
C THR A 30 -6.83 11.93 6.48
N GLY A 31 -7.16 11.21 7.55
CA GLY A 31 -7.83 11.80 8.71
C GLY A 31 -6.98 12.83 9.47
N LEU A 32 -5.69 12.94 9.14
CA LEU A 32 -4.73 13.86 9.75
C LEU A 32 -4.54 15.08 8.83
N SER A 33 -4.79 16.27 9.38
CA SER A 33 -4.64 17.53 8.64
C SER A 33 -3.21 17.67 8.11
N GLY A 34 -3.06 18.07 6.84
CA GLY A 34 -1.76 18.27 6.22
C GLY A 34 -0.99 17.00 5.84
N ILE A 35 -1.55 15.81 6.10
CA ILE A 35 -0.97 14.53 5.65
C ILE A 35 -1.77 13.98 4.47
N PHE A 36 -1.06 13.74 3.37
CA PHE A 36 -1.60 13.23 2.13
C PHE A 36 -1.06 11.84 1.84
N LEU A 37 -1.92 10.97 1.31
CA LEU A 37 -1.49 9.71 0.72
C LEU A 37 -0.65 9.97 -0.54
N GLY A 38 0.02 8.94 -1.03
CA GLY A 38 0.65 8.98 -2.34
C GLY A 38 -0.36 8.93 -3.49
N PRO A 39 0.03 9.31 -4.73
CA PRO A 39 -0.92 9.55 -5.83
C PRO A 39 -1.43 8.29 -6.53
N PHE A 40 -1.08 7.09 -6.07
CA PHE A 40 -1.30 5.86 -6.85
C PHE A 40 -2.78 5.53 -7.00
N TYR A 41 -3.61 5.88 -6.02
CA TYR A 41 -5.06 5.74 -6.19
C TYR A 41 -5.58 6.54 -7.36
N TYR A 42 -5.13 7.78 -7.53
CA TYR A 42 -5.53 8.62 -8.66
C TYR A 42 -4.99 8.08 -9.98
N PHE A 43 -3.73 7.64 -10.04
CA PHE A 43 -3.21 6.99 -11.26
C PHE A 43 -3.96 5.71 -11.61
N LEU A 44 -4.46 4.97 -10.62
CA LEU A 44 -5.23 3.74 -10.82
C LEU A 44 -6.58 4.01 -11.50
N ILE A 45 -7.30 5.05 -11.06
CA ILE A 45 -8.65 5.37 -11.57
C ILE A 45 -8.63 6.33 -12.77
N ALA A 46 -7.57 7.12 -12.94
CA ALA A 46 -7.44 8.11 -14.01
C ALA A 46 -7.75 7.57 -15.42
N PRO A 47 -7.08 6.50 -15.91
CA PRO A 47 -7.32 6.01 -17.27
C PRO A 47 -8.75 5.49 -17.45
N LEU A 48 -9.36 4.96 -16.40
CA LEU A 48 -10.72 4.42 -16.45
C LEU A 48 -11.77 5.52 -16.54
N TYR A 49 -11.53 6.66 -15.88
CA TYR A 49 -12.35 7.86 -16.04
C TYR A 49 -12.21 8.44 -17.44
N LEU A 50 -11.01 8.42 -18.05
CA LEU A 50 -10.82 8.88 -19.42
C LEU A 50 -11.61 8.01 -20.41
N ILE A 51 -11.44 6.69 -20.33
CA ILE A 51 -12.16 5.72 -21.19
C ILE A 51 -13.68 5.82 -20.97
N GLY A 52 -14.11 6.03 -19.73
CA GLY A 52 -15.51 6.13 -19.35
C GLY A 52 -16.14 7.50 -19.62
N GLY A 53 -15.41 8.47 -20.21
CA GLY A 53 -15.93 9.82 -20.46
C GLY A 53 -16.36 10.55 -19.18
N GLY A 54 -15.64 10.36 -18.07
CA GLY A 54 -15.98 10.91 -16.77
C GLY A 54 -16.96 10.06 -15.94
N ASN A 55 -17.51 8.98 -16.50
CA ASN A 55 -18.43 8.11 -15.78
C ASN A 55 -17.69 7.25 -14.72
N PRO A 56 -18.13 7.27 -13.44
CA PRO A 56 -17.49 6.51 -12.36
C PRO A 56 -17.69 4.99 -12.44
N LEU A 57 -18.55 4.50 -13.35
CA LEU A 57 -18.87 3.07 -13.48
C LEU A 57 -17.63 2.22 -13.77
N LEU A 58 -16.79 2.62 -14.72
CA LEU A 58 -15.59 1.84 -15.07
C LEU A 58 -14.58 1.77 -13.91
N PRO A 59 -14.20 2.89 -13.25
CA PRO A 59 -13.41 2.84 -12.02
C PRO A 59 -13.99 1.93 -10.95
N MET A 60 -15.30 2.02 -10.69
CA MET A 60 -15.98 1.23 -9.66
C MET A 60 -15.91 -0.27 -9.96
N VAL A 61 -16.21 -0.68 -11.20
CA VAL A 61 -16.14 -2.08 -11.63
C VAL A 61 -14.71 -2.60 -11.55
N PHE A 62 -13.72 -1.81 -11.96
CA PHE A 62 -12.32 -2.21 -11.89
C PHE A 62 -11.85 -2.46 -10.46
N LEU A 63 -12.21 -1.58 -9.51
CA LEU A 63 -11.88 -1.79 -8.09
C LEU A 63 -12.54 -3.06 -7.53
N ALA A 64 -13.79 -3.32 -7.90
CA ALA A 64 -14.46 -4.58 -7.54
C ALA A 64 -13.74 -5.82 -8.12
N ILE A 65 -13.21 -5.72 -9.35
CA ILE A 65 -12.37 -6.78 -9.94
C ILE A 65 -11.10 -7.00 -9.13
N LEU A 66 -10.41 -5.95 -8.67
CA LEU A 66 -9.23 -6.11 -7.80
C LEU A 66 -9.58 -6.87 -6.51
N SER A 67 -10.71 -6.53 -5.90
CA SER A 67 -11.23 -7.26 -4.74
C SER A 67 -11.55 -8.72 -5.08
N ALA A 68 -12.16 -9.01 -6.23
CA ALA A 68 -12.42 -10.38 -6.66
C ALA A 68 -11.13 -11.18 -6.93
N LEU A 69 -10.12 -10.56 -7.53
CA LEU A 69 -8.80 -11.19 -7.75
C LEU A 69 -8.12 -11.57 -6.43
N SER A 70 -8.40 -10.85 -5.33
CA SER A 70 -7.87 -11.21 -4.02
C SER A 70 -8.36 -12.59 -3.56
N LEU A 71 -9.58 -13.01 -3.95
CA LEU A 71 -10.14 -14.34 -3.62
C LEU A 71 -9.31 -15.48 -4.22
N LEU A 72 -8.72 -15.27 -5.40
CA LEU A 72 -7.83 -16.25 -6.02
C LEU A 72 -6.56 -16.45 -5.19
N LEU A 73 -6.01 -15.36 -4.65
CA LEU A 73 -4.85 -15.41 -3.77
C LEU A 73 -5.18 -15.99 -2.39
N ILE A 74 -6.38 -15.71 -1.85
CA ILE A 74 -6.88 -16.34 -0.62
C ILE A 74 -6.94 -17.86 -0.80
N PHE A 75 -7.54 -18.33 -1.89
CA PHE A 75 -7.57 -19.75 -2.24
C PHE A 75 -6.16 -20.34 -2.31
N GLU A 76 -5.27 -19.69 -3.06
CA GLU A 76 -3.93 -20.21 -3.30
C GLU A 76 -3.06 -20.23 -2.02
N LEU A 77 -3.20 -19.22 -1.15
CA LEU A 77 -2.58 -19.21 0.17
C LEU A 77 -3.08 -20.35 1.04
N GLY A 78 -4.39 -20.51 1.18
CA GLY A 78 -4.97 -21.61 1.97
C GLY A 78 -4.59 -23.00 1.43
N ARG A 79 -4.50 -23.14 0.10
CA ARG A 79 -4.03 -24.35 -0.57
C ARG A 79 -2.58 -24.70 -0.25
N GLN A 80 -1.69 -23.71 -0.26
CA GLN A 80 -0.27 -23.94 0.00
C GLN A 80 0.05 -24.10 1.49
N ILE A 81 -0.69 -23.43 2.38
CA ILE A 81 -0.46 -23.49 3.82
C ILE A 81 -0.97 -24.82 4.40
N HIS A 82 -2.12 -25.29 3.93
CA HIS A 82 -2.78 -26.45 4.53
C HIS A 82 -3.24 -27.47 3.47
N SER A 83 -4.28 -27.16 2.71
CA SER A 83 -4.84 -28.10 1.72
C SER A 83 -5.77 -27.40 0.74
N ARG A 84 -6.07 -28.05 -0.40
CA ARG A 84 -7.01 -27.52 -1.41
C ARG A 84 -8.37 -27.19 -0.80
N SER A 85 -8.89 -28.03 0.08
CA SER A 85 -10.17 -27.79 0.78
C SER A 85 -10.10 -26.56 1.68
N ALA A 86 -9.00 -26.36 2.42
CA ALA A 86 -8.82 -25.17 3.24
C ALA A 86 -8.80 -23.88 2.40
N GLY A 87 -8.13 -23.91 1.24
CA GLY A 87 -8.16 -22.81 0.26
C GLY A 87 -9.58 -22.51 -0.24
N LEU A 88 -10.35 -23.54 -0.61
CA LEU A 88 -11.73 -23.36 -1.08
C LEU A 88 -12.62 -22.76 0.02
N ILE A 89 -12.54 -23.30 1.24
CA ILE A 89 -13.30 -22.80 2.39
C ILE A 89 -12.96 -21.32 2.64
N ALA A 90 -11.68 -20.97 2.66
CA ALA A 90 -11.24 -19.59 2.87
C ALA A 90 -11.78 -18.65 1.78
N ALA A 91 -11.71 -19.05 0.51
CA ALA A 91 -12.22 -18.24 -0.60
C ALA A 91 -13.74 -18.10 -0.60
N VAL A 92 -14.48 -19.15 -0.20
CA VAL A 92 -15.94 -19.08 -0.04
C VAL A 92 -16.31 -18.16 1.12
N VAL A 93 -15.70 -18.34 2.29
CA VAL A 93 -15.95 -17.46 3.45
C VAL A 93 -15.68 -15.99 3.11
N ALA A 94 -14.56 -15.71 2.42
CA ALA A 94 -14.23 -14.36 1.98
C ALA A 94 -15.19 -13.84 0.90
N GLY A 95 -15.51 -14.67 -0.10
CA GLY A 95 -16.35 -14.30 -1.24
C GLY A 95 -17.81 -14.04 -0.88
N PHE A 96 -18.32 -14.68 0.17
CA PHE A 96 -19.67 -14.47 0.70
C PHE A 96 -19.72 -13.54 1.92
N SER A 97 -18.58 -12.94 2.32
CA SER A 97 -18.55 -11.99 3.43
C SER A 97 -19.25 -10.69 3.06
N TYR A 98 -20.29 -10.33 3.82
CA TYR A 98 -21.04 -9.08 3.63
C TYR A 98 -20.11 -7.86 3.58
N TYR A 99 -19.14 -7.76 4.50
CA TYR A 99 -18.23 -6.62 4.55
C TYR A 99 -17.30 -6.55 3.34
N ILE A 100 -16.75 -7.68 2.89
CA ILE A 100 -15.89 -7.70 1.68
C ILE A 100 -16.69 -7.28 0.46
N ILE A 101 -17.90 -7.84 0.28
CA ILE A 101 -18.79 -7.47 -0.84
C ILE A 101 -19.16 -5.99 -0.76
N TYR A 102 -19.54 -5.49 0.42
CA TYR A 102 -19.92 -4.10 0.61
C TYR A 102 -18.77 -3.15 0.28
N TYR A 103 -17.58 -3.34 0.87
CA TYR A 103 -16.46 -2.43 0.62
C TYR A 103 -15.85 -2.58 -0.79
N SER A 104 -15.92 -3.76 -1.41
CA SER A 104 -15.41 -3.97 -2.78
C SER A 104 -16.13 -3.15 -3.85
N ARG A 105 -17.37 -2.74 -3.59
CA ARG A 105 -18.20 -1.94 -4.51
C ARG A 105 -18.06 -0.44 -4.26
N TRP A 106 -17.35 -0.06 -3.20
CA TRP A 106 -17.18 1.33 -2.85
C TRP A 106 -16.00 1.93 -3.62
N LEU A 107 -16.27 3.01 -4.36
CA LEU A 107 -15.25 3.78 -5.07
C LEU A 107 -14.47 4.65 -4.07
N SER A 108 -13.41 4.08 -3.49
CA SER A 108 -12.47 4.77 -2.59
C SER A 108 -11.07 4.16 -2.61
N ASN A 109 -10.14 4.94 -2.07
CA ASN A 109 -8.72 4.61 -1.96
C ASN A 109 -8.40 3.31 -1.19
N PRO A 110 -9.11 2.86 -0.15
CA PRO A 110 -8.76 1.62 0.53
C PRO A 110 -9.15 0.35 -0.24
N ASN A 111 -9.96 0.43 -1.30
CA ASN A 111 -10.48 -0.76 -1.99
C ASN A 111 -9.37 -1.73 -2.49
N PRO A 112 -8.26 -1.26 -3.09
CA PRO A 112 -7.15 -2.14 -3.49
C PRO A 112 -6.41 -2.83 -2.34
N MET A 113 -6.63 -2.42 -1.08
CA MET A 113 -5.92 -2.96 0.08
C MET A 113 -6.14 -4.46 0.27
N LEU A 114 -7.30 -5.00 -0.09
CA LEU A 114 -7.54 -6.43 0.06
C LEU A 114 -6.61 -7.25 -0.86
N LEU A 115 -6.48 -6.84 -2.12
CA LEU A 115 -5.56 -7.48 -3.05
C LEU A 115 -4.10 -7.31 -2.60
N LEU A 116 -3.71 -6.10 -2.20
CA LEU A 116 -2.35 -5.82 -1.73
C LEU A 116 -2.00 -6.61 -0.46
N SER A 117 -2.95 -6.77 0.47
CA SER A 117 -2.82 -7.65 1.64
C SER A 117 -2.47 -9.07 1.21
N MET A 118 -3.21 -9.61 0.24
CA MET A 118 -3.01 -10.99 -0.20
C MET A 118 -1.68 -11.17 -0.94
N ILE A 119 -1.26 -10.20 -1.75
CA ILE A 119 0.07 -10.23 -2.39
C ILE A 119 1.18 -10.14 -1.32
N PHE A 120 1.01 -9.29 -0.31
CA PHE A 120 1.95 -9.17 0.80
C PHE A 120 2.12 -10.51 1.54
N PHE A 121 1.03 -11.10 2.05
CA PHE A 121 1.12 -12.39 2.75
C PHE A 121 1.59 -13.54 1.85
N TYR A 122 1.20 -13.54 0.57
CA TYR A 122 1.71 -14.50 -0.42
C TYR A 122 3.22 -14.39 -0.60
N SER A 123 3.75 -13.16 -0.69
CA SER A 123 5.19 -12.94 -0.82
C SER A 123 5.95 -13.41 0.42
N LEU A 124 5.46 -13.12 1.64
CA LEU A 124 6.05 -13.63 2.89
C LEU A 124 6.02 -15.16 2.94
N TRP A 125 4.89 -15.76 2.56
CA TRP A 125 4.75 -17.22 2.49
C TRP A 125 5.77 -17.85 1.53
N LYS A 126 6.00 -17.25 0.36
CA LYS A 126 6.99 -17.76 -0.60
C LYS A 126 8.44 -17.65 -0.11
N ILE A 127 8.75 -16.65 0.72
CA ILE A 127 10.06 -16.51 1.35
C ILE A 127 10.32 -17.68 2.29
N ILE A 128 9.33 -18.07 3.10
CA ILE A 128 9.50 -19.12 4.13
C ILE A 128 9.36 -20.54 3.58
N SER A 129 8.35 -20.81 2.75
CA SER A 129 8.00 -22.18 2.33
C SER A 129 8.92 -22.73 1.24
N GLY A 130 9.38 -21.88 0.33
CA GLY A 130 10.19 -22.29 -0.81
C GLY A 130 11.61 -21.73 -0.82
N GLY A 131 12.02 -21.03 0.24
CA GLY A 131 13.30 -20.31 0.29
C GLY A 131 13.46 -19.29 -0.84
N ARG A 132 12.36 -18.85 -1.46
CA ARG A 132 12.36 -18.04 -2.69
C ARG A 132 12.65 -16.59 -2.34
N ARG A 133 13.92 -16.29 -2.07
CA ARG A 133 14.37 -14.96 -1.62
C ARG A 133 14.01 -13.82 -2.57
N ARG A 134 13.76 -14.11 -3.86
CA ARG A 134 13.29 -13.12 -4.85
C ARG A 134 11.97 -12.43 -4.51
N TRP A 135 11.21 -12.92 -3.53
CA TRP A 135 9.97 -12.29 -3.08
C TRP A 135 10.19 -11.15 -2.07
N TRP A 136 11.40 -10.98 -1.52
CA TRP A 136 11.74 -9.85 -0.64
C TRP A 136 11.51 -8.47 -1.30
N PRO A 137 11.95 -8.23 -2.55
CA PRO A 137 11.62 -6.99 -3.26
C PRO A 137 10.12 -6.79 -3.48
N VAL A 138 9.38 -7.86 -3.76
CA VAL A 138 7.93 -7.81 -3.96
C VAL A 138 7.22 -7.42 -2.66
N SER A 139 7.57 -8.03 -1.52
CA SER A 139 7.00 -7.64 -0.22
C SER A 139 7.31 -6.18 0.11
N ALA A 140 8.55 -5.73 -0.14
CA ALA A 140 8.95 -4.34 0.10
C ALA A 140 8.17 -3.35 -0.78
N PHE A 141 8.03 -3.65 -2.08
CA PHE A 141 7.26 -2.84 -3.02
C PHE A 141 5.79 -2.74 -2.59
N VAL A 142 5.16 -3.87 -2.22
CA VAL A 142 3.76 -3.89 -1.80
C VAL A 142 3.54 -3.08 -0.53
N VAL A 143 4.46 -3.13 0.43
CA VAL A 143 4.42 -2.26 1.62
C VAL A 143 4.45 -0.78 1.23
N GLY A 144 5.36 -0.40 0.33
CA GLY A 144 5.47 0.97 -0.19
C GLY A 144 4.20 1.43 -0.92
N VAL A 145 3.72 0.62 -1.86
CA VAL A 145 2.47 0.86 -2.59
C VAL A 145 1.28 1.00 -1.65
N SER A 146 1.24 0.22 -0.56
CA SER A 146 0.09 0.24 0.34
C SER A 146 -0.09 1.57 1.05
N LEU A 147 1.01 2.28 1.33
CA LEU A 147 1.00 3.63 1.91
C LEU A 147 0.34 4.69 1.02
N HIS A 148 0.09 4.38 -0.27
CA HIS A 148 -0.57 5.29 -1.20
C HIS A 148 -2.10 5.14 -1.20
N PHE A 149 -2.62 4.08 -0.58
CA PHE A 149 -4.04 3.75 -0.61
C PHE A 149 -4.70 3.95 0.74
N GLU A 150 -4.05 3.54 1.83
CA GLU A 150 -4.61 3.67 3.18
C GLU A 150 -3.49 3.65 4.22
N SER A 151 -3.43 4.67 5.08
CA SER A 151 -2.29 4.87 5.99
C SER A 151 -2.25 3.87 7.15
N ALA A 152 -3.39 3.54 7.77
CA ALA A 152 -3.45 2.72 8.99
C ALA A 152 -3.02 1.27 8.74
N SER A 153 -3.57 0.62 7.71
CA SER A 153 -3.21 -0.75 7.29
C SER A 153 -1.76 -0.79 6.80
N ALA A 154 -1.31 0.25 6.12
CA ALA A 154 0.06 0.30 5.64
C ALA A 154 1.08 0.43 6.78
N PHE A 155 0.78 1.17 7.86
CA PHE A 155 1.58 1.14 9.09
C PHE A 155 1.63 -0.26 9.71
N PHE A 156 0.50 -0.98 9.69
CA PHE A 156 0.46 -2.36 10.15
C PHE A 156 1.33 -3.29 9.28
N TYR A 157 1.37 -3.10 7.96
CA TYR A 157 2.24 -3.89 7.08
C TYR A 157 3.73 -3.58 7.31
N LEU A 158 4.09 -2.31 7.50
CA LEU A 158 5.45 -1.93 7.89
C LEU A 158 5.87 -2.64 9.18
N PHE A 159 4.98 -2.64 10.18
CA PHE A 159 5.22 -3.31 11.46
C PHE A 159 5.39 -4.83 11.29
N ILE A 160 4.47 -5.51 10.61
CA ILE A 160 4.61 -6.95 10.32
C ILE A 160 5.88 -7.23 9.54
N TYR A 161 6.19 -6.42 8.53
CA TYR A 161 7.36 -6.62 7.69
C TYR A 161 8.66 -6.48 8.49
N PHE A 162 8.73 -5.49 9.39
CA PHE A 162 9.84 -5.33 10.33
C PHE A 162 10.00 -6.55 11.25
N LEU A 163 8.90 -7.00 11.87
CA LEU A 163 8.92 -8.20 12.72
C LEU A 163 9.34 -9.44 11.95
N PHE A 164 8.89 -9.58 10.71
CA PHE A 164 9.26 -10.68 9.82
C PHE A 164 10.75 -10.66 9.46
N ILE A 165 11.31 -9.50 9.13
CA ILE A 165 12.76 -9.32 8.91
C ILE A 165 13.55 -9.71 10.16
N LEU A 166 13.15 -9.20 11.33
CA LEU A 166 13.81 -9.48 12.60
C LEU A 166 13.79 -10.98 12.92
N TRP A 167 12.62 -11.61 12.81
CA TRP A 167 12.45 -13.04 13.02
C TRP A 167 13.32 -13.87 12.04
N PHE A 168 13.31 -13.50 10.76
CA PHE A 168 14.10 -14.18 9.73
C PHE A 168 15.60 -14.05 10.00
N LEU A 169 16.06 -12.85 10.38
CA LEU A 169 17.46 -12.60 10.74
C LEU A 169 17.88 -13.44 11.95
N ILE A 170 17.07 -13.47 13.02
CA ILE A 170 17.35 -14.27 14.22
C ILE A 170 17.46 -15.76 13.87
N ARG A 171 16.52 -16.29 13.07
CA ARG A 171 16.55 -17.68 12.58
C ARG A 171 17.83 -17.96 11.78
N TYR A 172 18.20 -17.06 10.88
CA TYR A 172 19.43 -17.20 10.08
C TYR A 172 20.69 -17.21 10.95
N LEU A 173 20.81 -16.27 11.89
CA LEU A 173 22.00 -16.14 12.76
C LEU A 173 22.14 -17.33 13.71
N LYS A 174 21.03 -17.88 14.23
CA LYS A 174 21.03 -19.09 15.06
C LYS A 174 21.47 -20.34 14.29
N GLY A 175 21.19 -20.41 12.98
CA GLY A 175 21.59 -21.53 12.13
C GLY A 175 23.08 -21.58 11.79
N LEU A 176 23.82 -20.47 11.94
CA LEU A 176 25.26 -20.42 11.68
C LEU A 176 26.07 -20.94 12.88
N LYS A 177 26.90 -21.97 12.65
CA LYS A 177 27.85 -22.50 13.66
C LYS A 177 29.10 -21.60 13.78
N GLY A 178 29.55 -21.34 15.01
CA GLY A 178 30.81 -20.63 15.32
C GLY A 178 30.82 -19.12 15.02
N GLY A 179 31.70 -18.37 15.70
CA GLY A 179 31.91 -16.93 15.50
C GLY A 179 31.04 -15.99 16.33
N LEU A 180 31.50 -14.75 16.51
CA LEU A 180 30.78 -13.66 17.19
C LEU A 180 29.51 -13.25 16.43
N ILE A 181 28.48 -12.76 17.15
CA ILE A 181 27.21 -12.32 16.56
C ILE A 181 27.43 -11.26 15.46
N GLY A 182 28.34 -10.31 15.71
CA GLY A 182 28.68 -9.27 14.75
C GLY A 182 29.22 -9.83 13.43
N SER A 183 30.15 -10.78 13.46
CA SER A 183 30.72 -11.35 12.23
C SER A 183 29.69 -12.17 11.44
N LYS A 184 28.78 -12.87 12.12
CA LYS A 184 27.63 -13.56 11.49
C LYS A 184 26.69 -12.58 10.80
N PHE A 185 26.38 -11.45 11.44
CA PHE A 185 25.54 -10.39 10.87
C PHE A 185 26.18 -9.78 9.62
N TRP A 186 27.45 -9.39 9.69
CA TRP A 186 28.16 -8.85 8.53
C TRP A 186 28.23 -9.85 7.37
N ARG A 187 28.42 -11.14 7.67
CA ARG A 187 28.34 -12.21 6.67
C ARG A 187 26.95 -12.29 6.02
N PHE A 188 25.87 -12.21 6.80
CA PHE A 188 24.50 -12.17 6.28
C PHE A 188 24.30 -10.99 5.33
N VAL A 189 24.67 -9.78 5.77
CA VAL A 189 24.53 -8.55 4.98
C VAL A 189 25.32 -8.65 3.68
N LYS A 190 26.59 -9.09 3.74
CA LYS A 190 27.43 -9.23 2.55
C LYS A 190 26.83 -10.21 1.53
N LEU A 191 26.38 -11.39 2.00
CA LEU A 191 25.80 -12.43 1.15
C LEU A 191 24.45 -12.03 0.54
N ASN A 192 23.66 -11.19 1.21
CA ASN A 192 22.33 -10.77 0.76
C ASN A 192 22.28 -9.31 0.30
N SER A 193 23.42 -8.64 0.15
CA SER A 193 23.54 -7.20 -0.15
C SER A 193 22.72 -6.78 -1.36
N ARG A 194 22.86 -7.49 -2.48
CA ARG A 194 22.07 -7.23 -3.71
C ARG A 194 20.57 -7.27 -3.44
N LEU A 195 20.11 -8.27 -2.70
CA LEU A 195 18.69 -8.44 -2.40
C LEU A 195 18.17 -7.36 -1.46
N ILE A 196 18.95 -6.99 -0.45
CA ILE A 196 18.63 -5.89 0.48
C ILE A 196 18.52 -4.59 -0.29
N ILE A 197 19.53 -4.27 -1.13
CA ILE A 197 19.54 -3.05 -1.96
C ILE A 197 18.32 -3.01 -2.88
N VAL A 198 18.03 -4.09 -3.61
CA VAL A 198 16.86 -4.14 -4.51
C VAL A 198 15.56 -3.98 -3.72
N SER A 199 15.45 -4.58 -2.53
CA SER A 199 14.25 -4.44 -1.68
C SER A 199 14.09 -3.01 -1.15
N CYS A 200 15.19 -2.36 -0.75
CA CYS A 200 15.19 -0.96 -0.35
C CYS A 200 14.80 -0.05 -1.51
N ILE A 201 15.34 -0.27 -2.72
CA ILE A 201 14.97 0.48 -3.92
C ILE A 201 13.47 0.30 -4.22
N CYS A 202 12.98 -0.95 -4.19
CA CYS A 202 11.56 -1.26 -4.41
C CYS A 202 10.63 -0.57 -3.40
N LEU A 203 11.06 -0.39 -2.14
CA LEU A 203 10.29 0.38 -1.17
C LEU A 203 10.42 1.90 -1.42
N LEU A 204 11.64 2.42 -1.59
CA LEU A 204 11.90 3.85 -1.68
C LEU A 204 11.37 4.48 -2.98
N VAL A 205 11.37 3.72 -4.08
CA VAL A 205 10.88 4.19 -5.38
C VAL A 205 9.40 4.57 -5.32
N THR A 206 8.60 3.95 -4.44
CA THR A 206 7.17 4.29 -4.32
C THR A 206 6.99 5.71 -3.79
N PHE A 207 7.89 6.20 -2.93
CA PHE A 207 7.81 7.52 -2.32
C PHE A 207 8.31 8.67 -3.23
N ILE A 208 8.85 8.38 -4.42
CA ILE A 208 9.38 9.40 -5.33
C ILE A 208 8.39 10.55 -5.57
N PRO A 209 7.08 10.32 -5.85
CA PRO A 209 6.14 11.41 -6.08
C PRO A 209 6.01 12.35 -4.87
N GLN A 210 5.90 11.79 -3.66
CA GLN A 210 5.76 12.58 -2.43
C GLN A 210 7.06 13.33 -2.09
N ILE A 211 8.23 12.72 -2.36
CA ILE A 211 9.53 13.39 -2.20
C ILE A 211 9.63 14.59 -3.15
N ILE A 212 9.28 14.42 -4.43
CA ILE A 212 9.27 15.51 -5.40
C ILE A 212 8.27 16.59 -4.98
N PHE A 213 7.08 16.20 -4.52
CA PHE A 213 6.09 17.15 -4.02
C PHE A 213 6.65 17.97 -2.85
N ASN A 214 7.27 17.31 -1.87
CA ASN A 214 7.82 17.97 -0.69
C ASN A 214 8.86 19.04 -1.07
N PHE A 215 9.78 18.73 -1.98
CA PHE A 215 10.79 19.70 -2.44
C PHE A 215 10.20 20.82 -3.30
N ARG A 216 9.11 20.58 -4.05
CA ARG A 216 8.44 21.61 -4.84
C ARG A 216 7.59 22.58 -4.02
N HIS A 217 7.29 22.24 -2.77
CA HIS A 217 6.40 23.00 -1.89
C HIS A 217 7.09 23.31 -0.56
N ASP A 218 8.35 23.72 -0.60
CA ASP A 218 9.10 24.23 0.56
C ASP A 218 9.07 23.33 1.81
N ASN A 219 9.13 22.01 1.61
CA ASN A 219 9.08 20.98 2.66
C ASN A 219 7.75 20.86 3.43
N LEU A 220 6.63 21.27 2.82
CA LEU A 220 5.31 21.23 3.43
C LEU A 220 4.92 19.88 4.07
N LEU A 221 5.26 18.75 3.44
CA LEU A 221 4.93 17.43 4.00
C LEU A 221 5.73 17.14 5.28
N MET A 222 7.01 17.51 5.29
CA MET A 222 7.87 17.36 6.47
C MET A 222 7.39 18.25 7.61
N ASP A 223 7.07 19.51 7.33
CA ASP A 223 6.62 20.46 8.35
C ASP A 223 5.30 20.00 8.98
N ASN A 224 4.35 19.56 8.16
CA ASN A 224 3.09 19.01 8.65
C ASN A 224 3.30 17.74 9.48
N PHE A 225 4.24 16.88 9.09
CA PHE A 225 4.57 15.70 9.86
C PHE A 225 5.18 16.04 11.23
N LEU A 226 6.11 17.00 11.29
CA LEU A 226 6.72 17.45 12.54
C LEU A 226 5.69 18.08 13.49
N LYS A 227 4.75 18.86 12.95
CA LYS A 227 3.67 19.48 13.73
C LYS A 227 2.83 18.48 14.50
N LEU A 228 2.65 17.25 14.00
CA LEU A 228 1.89 16.20 14.71
C LEU A 228 2.52 15.83 16.06
N PHE A 229 3.84 15.99 16.19
CA PHE A 229 4.58 15.66 17.40
C PHE A 229 4.82 16.88 18.29
N THR A 230 4.76 18.09 17.74
CA THR A 230 5.07 19.33 18.46
C THR A 230 3.84 20.12 18.89
N GLU A 231 2.73 20.08 18.14
CA GLU A 231 1.51 20.83 18.47
C GLU A 231 0.49 19.95 19.21
N LYS A 232 0.10 20.38 20.41
CA LYS A 232 -1.07 19.84 21.13
C LYS A 232 -2.35 20.25 20.40
N SER A 233 -2.78 19.44 19.43
CA SER A 233 -4.16 19.25 18.98
C SER A 233 -5.04 20.51 18.83
N THR A 234 -5.06 21.15 17.66
CA THR A 234 -6.23 21.93 17.19
C THR A 234 -6.85 21.26 15.96
N TRP A 235 -7.52 20.13 16.19
CA TRP A 235 -8.08 19.22 15.18
C TRP A 235 -9.21 19.78 14.29
N GLN A 236 -9.45 21.09 14.23
CA GLN A 236 -10.68 21.62 13.60
C GLN A 236 -10.56 22.82 12.64
N ARG A 237 -9.42 23.52 12.48
CA ARG A 237 -9.44 24.80 11.71
C ARG A 237 -8.80 24.84 10.32
N GLU A 238 -7.96 23.88 9.91
CA GLU A 238 -7.16 24.06 8.67
C GLU A 238 -7.64 23.28 7.44
N ARG A 239 -8.89 22.79 7.42
CA ARG A 239 -9.40 22.01 6.28
C ARG A 239 -9.57 22.82 4.97
N TYR A 240 -9.45 24.16 5.02
CA TYR A 240 -9.80 25.04 3.89
C TYR A 240 -8.61 25.56 3.07
N HIS A 241 -7.37 25.49 3.54
CA HIS A 241 -6.23 26.12 2.85
C HIS A 241 -5.50 25.22 1.85
N TYR A 242 -5.71 23.91 1.88
CA TYR A 242 -4.97 22.96 1.03
C TYR A 242 -5.49 22.84 -0.41
N PHE A 243 -6.67 23.40 -0.71
CA PHE A 243 -7.28 23.36 -2.06
C PHE A 243 -6.60 24.27 -3.10
N ARG A 244 -5.59 25.05 -2.73
CA ARG A 244 -4.82 25.87 -3.69
C ARG A 244 -3.65 25.13 -4.34
N PHE A 245 -3.25 23.98 -3.81
CA PHE A 245 -2.06 23.25 -4.28
C PHE A 245 -2.37 21.91 -4.98
N SER A 246 -3.63 21.49 -5.05
CA SER A 246 -4.09 20.30 -5.79
C SER A 246 -4.65 20.67 -7.15
#